data_AF-A0A6D0DMD1-F1
#
_entry.id   AF-A0A6D0DMD1-F1
#
_cell.length_a   1.000
_cell.length_b   1.000
_cell.length_c   1.000
_cell.angle_alpha   90.00
_cell.angle_beta   90.00
_cell.angle_gamma   90.00
#
_symmetry.space_group_name_H-M   'P 1'
#
loop_
_entity.id
_entity.type
_entity.pdbx_description
1 polymer ?
#
loop_
_entity_poly.entity_id
_entity_poly.type
_entity_poly.pdbx_seq_one_letter_code
_entity_poly.pdbx_strand_id
1 'polypeptide(L)'
;INPVMVTHIIFSLVFAIGYCVVAEIFPKVKLWQGILAGLIVTVAVHGIFCPALNLTPPLTQLPFDEYASEILGHIFWFWIIEIMRRDLRNRITHEPDPEVAIR
;
A
#
# COMPACT_ATOMS: atom_id res chain seq x y z
N ILE A 1 2.31 23.02 10.88
CA ILE A 1 2.19 21.83 10.01
C ILE A 1 1.61 20.71 10.85
N ASN A 2 0.58 19.99 10.37
CA ASN A 2 -0.02 18.87 11.12
C ASN A 2 0.94 17.66 11.05
N PRO A 3 1.52 17.20 12.18
CA PRO A 3 2.51 16.12 12.17
C PRO A 3 1.93 14.78 11.72
N VAL A 4 0.66 14.50 12.02
CA VAL A 4 -0.04 13.27 11.59
C VAL A 4 -0.14 13.24 10.06
N MET A 5 -0.54 14.35 9.45
CA MET A 5 -0.61 14.48 7.98
C MET A 5 0.76 14.27 7.33
N VAL A 6 1.82 14.87 7.90
CA VAL A 6 3.19 14.70 7.38
C VAL A 6 3.63 13.24 7.45
N THR A 7 3.37 12.57 8.57
CA THR A 7 3.65 11.14 8.72
C THR A 7 2.94 10.32 7.64
N HIS A 8 1.65 10.57 7.41
CA HIS A 8 0.89 9.87 6.39
C HIS A 8 1.46 10.08 4.98
N ILE A 9 1.83 11.32 4.62
CA ILE A 9 2.43 11.60 3.30
C ILE A 9 3.76 10.89 3.13
N ILE A 10 4.65 10.96 4.13
CA ILE A 10 5.97 10.32 4.05
C ILE A 10 5.83 8.80 4.00
N PHE A 11 5.00 8.21 4.85
CA PHE A 11 4.75 6.77 4.84
C PHE A 11 4.16 6.34 3.50
N SER A 12 3.16 7.07 2.99
CA SER A 12 2.56 6.78 1.68
C SER A 12 3.60 6.76 0.55
N LEU A 13 4.54 7.71 0.52
CA LEU A 13 5.61 7.72 -0.48
C LEU A 13 6.56 6.52 -0.33
N VAL A 14 6.99 6.20 0.90
CA VAL A 14 7.87 5.06 1.16
C VAL A 14 7.21 3.75 0.75
N PHE A 15 5.95 3.54 1.13
CA PHE A 15 5.20 2.33 0.76
C PHE A 15 4.90 2.26 -0.74
N ALA A 16 4.57 3.37 -1.39
CA ALA A 16 4.32 3.38 -2.83
C ALA A 16 5.57 3.03 -3.63
N ILE A 17 6.69 3.69 -3.36
CA ILE A 17 7.96 3.42 -4.05
C ILE A 17 8.44 2.00 -3.74
N GLY A 18 8.40 1.59 -2.48
CA GLY A 18 8.76 0.24 -2.06
C GLY A 18 7.91 -0.82 -2.73
N TYR A 19 6.58 -0.63 -2.76
CA TYR A 19 5.66 -1.53 -3.45
C TYR A 19 5.99 -1.65 -4.93
N CYS A 20 6.25 -0.54 -5.63
CA CYS A 20 6.62 -0.57 -7.05
C CYS A 20 7.88 -1.41 -7.31
N VAL A 21 8.91 -1.28 -6.48
CA VAL A 21 10.15 -2.07 -6.62
C VAL A 21 9.90 -3.55 -6.33
N VAL A 22 9.20 -3.85 -5.23
CA VAL A 22 8.91 -5.23 -4.82
C VAL A 22 8.02 -5.92 -5.84
N ALA A 23 7.07 -5.21 -6.46
CA ALA A 23 6.15 -5.74 -7.46
C ALA A 23 6.81 -6.23 -8.74
N GLU A 24 8.00 -5.70 -9.10
CA GLU A 24 8.79 -6.20 -10.24
C GLU A 24 9.52 -7.52 -9.91
N ILE A 25 9.81 -7.78 -8.63
CA ILE A 25 10.60 -8.94 -8.19
C ILE A 25 9.70 -10.08 -7.71
N PHE A 26 8.61 -9.74 -7.01
CA PHE A 26 7.71 -10.69 -6.35
C PHE A 26 6.26 -10.49 -6.83
N PRO A 27 5.84 -11.09 -7.96
CA PRO A 27 4.53 -10.83 -8.57
C PRO A 27 3.33 -11.09 -7.67
N LYS A 28 3.49 -11.97 -6.67
CA LYS A 28 2.44 -12.29 -5.68
C LYS A 28 1.95 -11.07 -4.89
N VAL A 29 2.76 -10.01 -4.74
CA VAL A 29 2.32 -8.78 -4.05
C VAL A 29 1.26 -8.02 -4.84
N LYS A 30 1.17 -8.24 -6.16
CA LYS A 30 0.18 -7.65 -7.07
C LYS A 30 -1.19 -8.34 -7.00
N LEU A 31 -1.35 -9.35 -6.13
CA LEU A 31 -2.60 -10.11 -6.00
C LEU A 31 -3.78 -9.17 -5.70
N TRP A 32 -4.88 -9.40 -6.42
CA TRP A 32 -6.07 -8.52 -6.42
C TRP A 32 -5.74 -7.06 -6.70
N GLN A 33 -4.82 -6.83 -7.65
CA GLN A 33 -4.35 -5.51 -8.01
C GLN A 33 -3.79 -4.73 -6.80
N GLY A 34 -2.97 -5.39 -5.97
CA GLY A 34 -2.32 -4.76 -4.82
C GLY A 34 -3.19 -4.68 -3.56
N ILE A 35 -4.48 -5.03 -3.61
CA ILE A 35 -5.38 -4.99 -2.44
C ILE A 35 -4.84 -5.84 -1.28
N LEU A 36 -4.31 -7.03 -1.56
CA LEU A 36 -3.75 -7.88 -0.50
C LEU A 36 -2.54 -7.20 0.18
N ALA A 37 -1.69 -6.52 -0.58
CA ALA A 37 -0.56 -5.79 -0.02
C ALA A 37 -1.05 -4.65 0.90
N GLY A 38 -2.10 -3.92 0.50
CA GLY A 38 -2.73 -2.91 1.34
C GLY A 38 -3.22 -3.47 2.67
N LEU A 39 -3.94 -4.59 2.66
CA LEU A 39 -4.42 -5.26 3.88
C LEU A 39 -3.27 -5.71 4.79
N ILE A 40 -2.21 -6.30 4.22
CA ILE A 40 -1.03 -6.71 4.98
C ILE A 40 -0.36 -5.51 5.64
N VAL A 41 -0.23 -4.40 4.91
CA VAL A 41 0.36 -3.16 5.44
C VAL A 41 -0.51 -2.55 6.52
N THR A 42 -1.84 -2.53 6.38
CA THR A 42 -2.75 -2.08 7.45
C THR A 42 -2.53 -2.86 8.74
N VAL A 43 -2.48 -4.20 8.67
CA VAL A 43 -2.24 -5.04 9.85
C VAL A 43 -0.84 -4.82 10.41
N ALA A 44 0.19 -4.82 9.56
CA ALA A 44 1.57 -4.68 10.01
C ALA A 44 1.83 -3.31 10.63
N VAL A 45 1.43 -2.23 9.96
CA VAL A 45 1.73 -0.86 10.39
C VAL A 45 0.74 -0.42 11.47
N HIS A 46 -0.55 -0.39 11.15
CA HIS A 46 -1.57 0.17 12.06
C HIS A 46 -2.01 -0.84 13.13
N GLY A 47 -1.96 -2.14 12.84
CA GLY A 47 -2.27 -3.19 13.82
C GLY A 47 -1.13 -3.54 14.77
N ILE A 48 0.14 -3.41 14.35
CA ILE A 48 1.31 -3.89 15.12
C ILE A 48 2.30 -2.76 15.41
N PHE A 49 2.94 -2.17 14.39
CA PHE A 49 4.07 -1.25 14.61
C PHE A 49 3.66 0.06 15.28
N CYS A 50 2.61 0.75 14.81
CA CYS A 50 2.16 2.00 15.40
C CYS A 50 1.72 1.82 16.87
N PRO A 51 0.93 0.79 17.23
CA PRO A 51 0.64 0.49 18.63
C PRO A 51 1.87 0.13 19.45
N ALA A 52 2.78 -0.71 18.92
CA ALA A 52 4.00 -1.12 19.64
C ALA A 52 4.94 0.06 19.93
N LEU A 53 4.93 1.08 19.06
CA LEU A 53 5.69 2.32 19.23
C LEU A 53 4.93 3.41 19.99
N ASN A 54 3.72 3.12 20.49
CA ASN A 54 2.82 4.07 21.16
C ASN A 54 2.48 5.31 20.31
N LEU A 55 2.42 5.16 18.99
CA LEU A 55 2.07 6.25 18.06
C LEU A 55 0.55 6.41 17.90
N THR A 56 -0.18 5.31 17.95
CA THR A 56 -1.65 5.26 17.88
C THR A 56 -2.17 4.15 18.78
N PRO A 57 -3.43 4.22 19.24
CA PRO A 57 -4.10 3.06 19.82
C PRO A 57 -4.15 1.90 18.82
N PRO A 58 -4.31 0.64 19.31
CA PRO A 58 -4.64 -0.50 18.46
C PRO A 58 -5.88 -0.24 17.60
N LEU A 59 -5.90 -0.77 16.37
CA LEU A 59 -7.03 -0.62 15.43
C LEU A 59 -8.40 -0.94 16.07
N THR A 60 -8.48 -1.96 16.91
CA THR A 60 -9.73 -2.37 17.58
C THR A 60 -10.26 -1.40 18.63
N GLN A 61 -9.47 -0.37 18.98
CA GLN A 61 -9.84 0.67 19.94
C GLN A 61 -10.13 2.02 19.27
N LEU A 62 -10.00 2.11 17.95
CA LEU A 62 -10.34 3.32 17.21
C LEU A 62 -11.87 3.46 17.06
N PRO A 63 -12.38 4.70 16.94
CA PRO A 63 -13.73 4.94 16.43
C PRO A 63 -13.97 4.19 15.12
N PHE A 64 -15.22 3.75 14.90
CA PHE A 64 -15.54 2.90 13.74
C PHE A 64 -15.21 3.56 12.40
N ASP A 65 -15.45 4.86 12.28
CA ASP A 65 -15.15 5.65 11.10
C ASP A 65 -13.63 5.70 10.83
N GLU A 66 -12.81 5.90 11.87
CA GLU A 66 -11.35 5.83 11.75
C GLU A 66 -10.89 4.42 11.36
N TYR A 67 -11.38 3.39 12.04
CA TYR A 67 -11.06 1.99 11.73
C TYR A 67 -11.41 1.61 10.29
N ALA A 68 -12.61 1.99 9.83
CA ALA A 68 -13.05 1.75 8.46
C ALA A 68 -12.21 2.55 7.45
N SER A 69 -11.89 3.81 7.76
CA SER A 69 -11.06 4.66 6.91
C SER A 69 -9.64 4.12 6.75
N GLU A 70 -9.06 3.53 7.80
CA GLU A 70 -7.75 2.91 7.74
C GLU A 70 -7.75 1.71 6.80
N ILE A 71 -8.71 0.80 6.94
CA ILE A 71 -8.79 -0.40 6.09
C ILE A 71 -9.09 -0.03 4.64
N LEU A 72 -10.17 0.73 4.43
CA LEU A 72 -10.60 1.09 3.07
C LEU A 72 -9.58 2.01 2.40
N GLY A 73 -9.00 2.95 3.14
CA GLY A 73 -7.96 3.85 2.66
C GLY A 73 -6.77 3.08 2.10
N HIS A 74 -6.26 2.08 2.84
CA HIS A 74 -5.15 1.26 2.36
C HIS A 74 -5.52 0.35 1.20
N ILE A 75 -6.72 -0.22 1.17
CA ILE A 75 -7.23 -0.99 0.02
C ILE A 75 -7.20 -0.12 -1.23
N PHE A 76 -7.85 1.05 -1.18
CA PHE A 76 -7.91 1.97 -2.32
C PHE A 76 -6.53 2.51 -2.69
N TRP A 77 -5.69 2.84 -1.71
CA TRP A 77 -4.37 3.39 -1.96
C TRP A 77 -3.48 2.40 -2.71
N PHE A 78 -3.35 1.16 -2.21
CA PHE A 78 -2.54 0.15 -2.88
C PHE A 78 -3.11 -0.26 -4.24
N TRP A 79 -4.44 -0.28 -4.37
CA TRP A 79 -5.09 -0.53 -5.65
C TRP A 79 -4.73 0.52 -6.70
N ILE A 80 -4.80 1.81 -6.34
CA ILE A 80 -4.42 2.90 -7.24
C ILE A 80 -2.92 2.88 -7.56
N ILE A 81 -2.05 2.61 -6.58
CA ILE A 81 -0.61 2.45 -6.83
C ILE A 81 -0.37 1.35 -7.86
N GLU A 82 -1.01 0.19 -7.73
CA GLU A 82 -0.81 -0.92 -8.66
C GLU A 82 -1.33 -0.60 -10.07
N ILE A 83 -2.49 0.06 -10.19
CA ILE A 83 -3.00 0.51 -11.49
C ILE A 83 -2.01 1.49 -12.13
N MET A 84 -1.54 2.49 -11.37
CA MET A 84 -0.62 3.51 -11.88
C MET A 84 0.74 2.91 -12.22
N ARG A 85 1.29 2.04 -11.36
CA ARG A 85 2.55 1.32 -11.60
C ARG A 85 2.46 0.56 -12.92
N ARG A 86 1.42 -0.27 -13.10
CA ARG A 86 1.26 -1.10 -14.30
C ARG A 86 1.05 -0.25 -15.55
N ASP A 87 0.22 0.79 -15.50
CA ASP A 87 -0.03 1.67 -16.65
C ASP A 87 1.26 2.40 -17.07
N LEU A 88 1.94 3.05 -16.13
CA LEU A 88 3.18 3.79 -16.40
C LEU A 88 4.29 2.84 -16.87
N ARG A 89 4.48 1.71 -16.20
CA ARG A 89 5.48 0.70 -16.58
C ARG A 89 5.26 0.24 -18.03
N ASN A 90 4.04 -0.18 -18.38
CA ASN A 90 3.74 -0.68 -19.71
C ASN A 90 3.92 0.38 -20.79
N ARG A 91 3.60 1.64 -20.50
CA ARG A 91 3.79 2.76 -21.44
C ARG A 91 5.25 3.14 -21.63
N ILE A 92 6.05 3.10 -20.56
CA ILE A 92 7.47 3.47 -20.59
C ILE A 92 8.31 2.36 -21.22
N THR A 93 8.05 1.10 -20.87
CA THR A 93 8.85 -0.04 -21.31
C THR A 93 8.37 -0.66 -22.61
N HIS A 94 7.11 -0.41 -22.99
CA HIS A 94 6.41 -1.12 -24.07
C HIS A 94 6.34 -2.65 -23.88
N GLU A 95 6.56 -3.13 -22.66
CA GLU A 95 6.52 -4.54 -22.29
C GLU A 95 5.41 -4.81 -21.27
N PRO A 96 4.81 -6.02 -21.25
CA PRO A 96 3.94 -6.42 -20.16
C PRO A 96 4.75 -6.64 -18.87
N ASP A 97 4.05 -6.83 -17.74
CA ASP A 97 4.68 -7.19 -16.47
C ASP A 97 5.58 -8.44 -16.62
N PRO A 98 6.70 -8.55 -15.88
CA PRO A 98 7.73 -9.56 -16.11
C PRO A 98 7.24 -11.01 -16.08
N GLU A 99 6.20 -11.31 -15.30
CA GLU A 99 5.62 -12.65 -15.22
C GLU A 99 4.70 -13.03 -16.40
N VAL A 100 4.35 -12.07 -17.25
CA VAL A 100 3.50 -12.30 -18.43
C VAL A 100 4.40 -12.56 -19.63
N ALA A 101 4.36 -13.79 -20.16
CA ALA A 101 5.14 -14.17 -21.33
C ALA A 101 4.74 -13.33 -22.57
N ILE A 102 5.75 -12.79 -23.28
CA ILE A 102 5.58 -12.19 -24.60
C ILE A 102 5.46 -13.35 -25.60
N ARG A 103 4.29 -13.47 -26.24
CA ARG A 103 4.03 -14.46 -27.29
C ARG A 103 4.57 -13.99 -28.63
#